data_AF-A0A8S4G8M3-F1
#
_entry.id   AF-A0A8S4G8M3-F1
#
_cell.length_a   1.000
_cell.length_b   1.000
_cell.length_c   1.000
_cell.angle_alpha   90.00
_cell.angle_beta   90.00
_cell.angle_gamma   90.00
#
_symmetry.space_group_name_H-M   'P 1'
#
loop_
_entity.id
_entity.type
_entity.pdbx_description
1 polymer ?
#
loop_
_entity_poly.entity_id
_entity_poly.type
_entity_poly.pdbx_seq_one_letter_code
_entity_poly.pdbx_strand_id
1 'polypeptide(L)'
;MIDKKKKKNKDNETEEDFEDRISFFQIFRYGKWYELLATVVGVVFGMASGFGICFNLVTFGEITTALVCRTTYYEVTSSRLPVLEYFGGGRQLTNASYEENMAALIEDGEALLLSMVFSIGLSWVLVILAVWLVNWSALKQITRIRSMFLRSVLRQDMYWYDTDTSFNLASRMSE
;
A
#
# COMPACT_ATOMS: atom_id res chain seq x y z
N MET A 1 33.23 -39.71 32.62
CA MET A 1 32.14 -40.07 31.68
C MET A 1 30.94 -39.11 31.72
N ILE A 2 30.83 -38.23 32.72
CA ILE A 2 29.71 -37.28 32.86
C ILE A 2 29.90 -36.04 31.95
N ASP A 3 31.15 -35.60 31.71
CA ASP A 3 31.42 -34.43 30.86
C ASP A 3 31.15 -34.64 29.36
N LYS A 4 31.30 -35.87 28.84
CA LYS A 4 30.97 -36.16 27.45
C LYS A 4 29.46 -36.11 27.18
N LYS A 5 28.61 -36.42 28.17
CA LYS A 5 27.15 -36.26 28.06
C LYS A 5 26.74 -34.79 28.10
N LYS A 6 27.35 -33.98 28.96
CA LYS A 6 27.10 -32.53 29.03
C LYS A 6 27.53 -31.80 27.76
N LYS A 7 28.66 -32.19 27.16
CA LYS A 7 29.14 -31.60 25.90
C LYS A 7 28.24 -31.95 24.71
N LYS A 8 27.81 -33.21 24.61
CA LYS A 8 26.87 -33.66 23.56
C LYS A 8 25.47 -33.03 23.68
N ASN A 9 25.04 -32.66 24.88
CA ASN A 9 23.78 -31.92 25.08
C ASN A 9 23.92 -30.44 24.70
N LYS A 10 25.08 -29.83 25.00
CA LYS A 10 25.34 -28.42 24.70
C LYS A 10 25.55 -28.16 23.20
N ASP A 11 26.10 -29.14 22.49
CA ASP A 11 26.28 -29.09 21.03
C ASP A 11 24.93 -29.28 20.29
N ASN A 12 23.95 -29.98 20.90
CA ASN A 12 22.60 -30.13 20.33
C ASN A 12 21.67 -28.93 20.63
N GLU A 13 21.90 -28.17 21.69
CA GLU A 13 21.11 -26.97 22.03
C GLU A 13 21.47 -25.74 21.16
N THR A 14 22.54 -25.82 20.36
CA THR A 14 22.99 -24.68 19.52
C THR A 14 22.54 -24.79 18.04
N GLU A 15 21.85 -25.88 17.67
CA GLU A 15 21.27 -26.10 16.33
C GLU A 15 19.73 -25.89 16.27
N GLU A 16 19.12 -25.43 17.35
CA GLU A 16 17.70 -25.04 17.40
C GLU A 16 17.55 -23.51 17.28
N ASP A 17 17.71 -22.92 16.08
CA ASP A 17 16.94 -21.71 15.69
C ASP A 17 17.16 -21.20 14.24
N PHE A 18 17.64 -22.04 13.33
CA PHE A 18 17.33 -21.78 11.92
C PHE A 18 15.94 -22.36 11.66
N GLU A 19 14.90 -21.70 12.16
CA GLU A 19 13.59 -21.81 11.51
C GLU A 19 13.86 -21.67 10.01
N ASP A 20 13.62 -22.73 9.25
CA ASP A 20 13.93 -22.82 7.83
C ASP A 20 13.17 -21.68 7.12
N ARG A 21 13.82 -20.52 6.97
CA ARG A 21 13.17 -19.29 6.53
C ARG A 21 12.85 -19.46 5.06
N ILE A 22 11.60 -19.82 4.81
CA ILE A 22 11.04 -19.96 3.48
C ILE A 22 11.23 -18.63 2.74
N SER A 23 11.74 -18.68 1.52
CA SER A 23 11.91 -17.48 0.71
C SER A 23 10.55 -16.84 0.42
N PHE A 24 10.46 -15.51 0.42
CA PHE A 24 9.21 -14.78 0.19
C PHE A 24 8.49 -15.21 -1.10
N PHE A 25 9.25 -15.50 -2.16
CA PHE A 25 8.69 -15.95 -3.44
C PHE A 25 8.18 -17.40 -3.40
N GLN A 26 8.69 -18.24 -2.51
CA GLN A 26 8.21 -19.62 -2.35
C GLN A 26 6.80 -19.68 -1.74
N ILE A 27 6.39 -18.64 -1.01
CA ILE A 27 5.01 -18.51 -0.48
C ILE A 27 4.00 -18.49 -1.63
N PHE A 28 4.34 -17.82 -2.75
CA PHE A 28 3.47 -17.71 -3.92
C PHE A 28 3.47 -18.94 -4.84
N ARG A 29 4.22 -20.01 -4.54
CA ARG A 29 4.32 -21.18 -5.45
C ARG A 29 2.99 -21.88 -5.70
N TYR A 30 2.02 -21.70 -4.81
CA TYR A 30 0.70 -22.32 -4.89
C TYR A 30 -0.34 -21.42 -5.59
N GLY A 31 0.02 -20.19 -5.97
CA GLY A 31 -0.85 -19.25 -6.66
C GLY A 31 -0.98 -19.59 -8.15
N LYS A 32 -2.19 -19.51 -8.70
CA LYS A 32 -2.38 -19.56 -10.16
C LYS A 32 -1.95 -18.23 -10.78
N TRP A 33 -1.66 -18.24 -12.08
CA TRP A 33 -1.16 -17.06 -12.79
C TRP A 33 -2.06 -15.83 -12.65
N TYR A 34 -3.39 -15.99 -12.66
CA TYR A 34 -4.34 -14.89 -12.49
C TYR A 34 -4.40 -14.34 -11.06
N GLU A 35 -4.11 -15.18 -10.04
CA GLU A 35 -4.05 -14.79 -8.63
C GLU A 35 -2.78 -13.94 -8.40
N LEU A 36 -1.65 -14.37 -8.99
CA LEU A 36 -0.40 -13.64 -8.95
C LEU A 36 -0.50 -12.29 -9.67
N LEU A 37 -1.12 -12.27 -10.86
CA LEU A 37 -1.36 -11.04 -11.62
C LEU A 37 -2.22 -10.05 -10.81
N ALA A 38 -3.31 -10.53 -10.20
CA ALA A 38 -4.17 -9.70 -9.35
C ALA A 38 -3.41 -9.08 -8.17
N THR A 39 -2.50 -9.84 -7.53
CA THR A 39 -1.64 -9.31 -6.46
C THR A 39 -0.69 -8.22 -6.97
N VAL A 40 -0.04 -8.43 -8.12
CA VAL A 40 0.87 -7.43 -8.73
C VAL A 40 0.11 -6.16 -9.09
N VAL A 41 -1.05 -6.29 -9.73
CA VAL A 41 -1.91 -5.15 -10.09
C VAL A 41 -2.38 -4.40 -8.84
N GLY A 42 -2.76 -5.12 -7.79
CA GLY A 42 -3.14 -4.51 -6.51
C GLY A 42 -2.00 -3.71 -5.88
N VAL A 43 -0.76 -4.22 -5.92
CA VAL A 43 0.41 -3.49 -5.43
C VAL A 43 0.67 -2.22 -6.26
N VAL A 44 0.55 -2.30 -7.59
CA VAL A 44 0.72 -1.14 -8.48
C VAL A 44 -0.35 -0.08 -8.20
N PHE A 45 -1.61 -0.46 -8.02
CA PHE A 45 -2.68 0.47 -7.64
C PHE A 45 -2.48 1.06 -6.24
N GLY A 46 -1.94 0.29 -5.30
CA GLY A 46 -1.53 0.79 -3.99
C GLY A 46 -0.47 1.88 -4.11
N MET A 47 0.58 1.65 -4.91
CA MET A 47 1.60 2.67 -5.19
C MET A 47 1.03 3.90 -5.90
N ALA A 48 0.16 3.68 -6.89
CA ALA A 48 -0.52 4.76 -7.61
C ALA A 48 -1.39 5.63 -6.69
N SER A 49 -2.06 5.03 -5.70
CA SER A 49 -2.86 5.79 -4.73
C SER A 49 -2.02 6.73 -3.87
N GLY A 50 -0.75 6.39 -3.60
CA GLY A 50 0.18 7.26 -2.88
C GLY A 50 0.49 8.56 -3.63
N PHE A 51 0.52 8.53 -4.97
CA PHE A 51 0.72 9.72 -5.79
C PHE A 51 -0.40 10.75 -5.61
N GLY A 52 -1.62 10.32 -5.27
CA GLY A 52 -2.72 11.23 -5.01
C GLY A 52 -2.47 12.15 -3.81
N ILE A 53 -1.81 11.65 -2.76
CA ILE A 53 -1.43 12.47 -1.61
C ILE A 53 -0.37 13.50 -2.02
N CYS A 54 0.63 13.09 -2.81
CA CYS A 54 1.63 13.99 -3.35
C CYS A 54 1.02 15.07 -4.24
N PHE A 55 0.05 14.70 -5.08
CA PHE A 55 -0.67 15.65 -5.93
C PHE A 55 -1.39 16.72 -5.11
N ASN A 56 -2.12 16.31 -4.05
CA ASN A 56 -2.82 17.25 -3.17
C ASN A 56 -1.86 18.24 -2.49
N LEU A 57 -0.65 17.78 -2.12
CA LEU A 57 0.38 18.64 -1.54
C LEU A 57 0.84 19.74 -2.52
N VAL A 58 1.02 19.40 -3.80
CA VAL A 58 1.42 20.36 -4.84
C VAL A 58 0.32 21.39 -5.06
N THR A 59 -0.94 20.96 -5.19
CA THR A 59 -2.09 21.88 -5.37
C THR A 59 -2.20 22.89 -4.21
N PHE A 60 -1.95 22.45 -2.97
CA PHE A 60 -1.95 23.35 -1.82
C PHE A 60 -0.83 24.40 -1.88
N GLY A 61 0.35 24.01 -2.37
CA GLY A 61 1.48 24.93 -2.59
C GLY A 61 1.18 25.98 -3.65
N GLU A 62 0.50 25.58 -4.74
CA GLU A 62 0.07 26.49 -5.79
C GLU A 62 -0.94 27.53 -5.29
N ILE A 63 -1.96 27.12 -4.52
CA ILE A 63 -2.93 28.06 -3.94
C ILE A 63 -2.28 29.03 -2.96
N THR A 64 -1.34 28.55 -2.14
CA THR A 64 -0.61 29.43 -1.22
C THR A 64 0.15 30.50 -2.00
N THR A 65 0.78 30.11 -3.11
CA THR A 65 1.48 31.04 -4.01
C THR A 65 0.50 32.02 -4.66
N ALA A 66 -0.67 31.54 -5.11
CA ALA A 66 -1.73 32.38 -5.66
C ALA A 66 -2.21 33.42 -4.64
N LEU A 67 -2.52 33.02 -3.40
CA LEU A 67 -2.98 33.92 -2.34
C LEU A 67 -1.95 35.04 -2.06
N VAL A 68 -0.67 34.69 -1.98
CA VAL A 68 0.40 35.68 -1.77
C VAL A 68 0.52 36.64 -2.96
N CYS A 69 0.50 36.13 -4.19
CA CYS A 69 0.56 36.97 -5.40
C CYS A 69 -0.63 37.92 -5.50
N ARG A 70 -1.85 37.47 -5.19
CA ARG A 70 -3.08 38.28 -5.28
C ARG A 70 -3.21 39.34 -4.18
N THR A 71 -2.65 39.10 -2.99
CA THR A 71 -2.81 39.99 -1.83
C THR A 71 -1.65 40.96 -1.62
N THR A 72 -0.42 40.53 -1.87
CA THR A 72 0.79 41.29 -1.53
C THR A 72 1.51 41.84 -2.76
N TYR A 73 1.44 41.13 -3.89
CA TYR A 73 2.24 41.40 -5.10
C TYR A 73 1.37 41.65 -6.34
N TYR A 74 0.35 42.50 -6.23
CA TYR A 74 -0.61 42.76 -7.33
C TYR A 74 0.01 43.54 -8.51
N GLU A 75 1.12 44.25 -8.30
CA GLU A 75 1.78 45.09 -9.31
C GLU A 75 2.69 44.29 -10.26
N VAL A 76 3.06 43.06 -9.87
CA VAL A 76 3.95 42.18 -10.65
C VAL A 76 3.18 41.03 -11.31
N THR A 77 3.73 40.49 -12.39
CA THR A 77 3.13 39.35 -13.11
C THR A 77 2.96 38.16 -12.18
N SER A 78 1.75 37.61 -12.12
CA SER A 78 1.45 36.42 -11.32
C SER A 78 2.27 35.20 -11.80
N SER A 79 2.74 34.37 -10.86
CA SER A 79 3.44 33.11 -11.20
C SER A 79 2.52 32.12 -11.94
N ARG A 80 3.12 31.25 -12.76
CA ARG A 80 2.40 30.20 -13.46
C ARG A 80 2.03 29.07 -12.51
N LEU A 81 0.75 28.72 -12.47
CA LEU A 81 0.16 27.72 -11.59
C LEU A 81 -0.38 26.55 -12.44
N PRO A 82 0.49 25.60 -12.85
CA PRO A 82 0.13 24.60 -13.85
C PRO A 82 -0.96 23.64 -13.39
N VAL A 83 -1.04 23.26 -12.10
CA VAL A 83 -2.10 22.36 -11.63
C VAL A 83 -3.44 23.10 -11.61
N LEU A 84 -3.47 24.35 -11.13
CA LEU A 84 -4.68 25.16 -11.11
C LEU A 84 -5.20 25.50 -12.53
N GLU A 85 -4.29 25.74 -13.48
CA GLU A 85 -4.61 26.03 -14.89
C GLU A 85 -5.44 24.88 -15.53
N TYR A 86 -5.17 23.62 -15.18
CA TYR A 86 -5.93 22.47 -15.69
C TYR A 86 -7.37 22.41 -15.18
N PHE A 87 -7.68 22.99 -14.02
CA PHE A 87 -9.01 22.96 -13.42
C PHE A 87 -9.79 24.28 -13.64
N GLY A 88 -9.29 25.14 -14.53
CA GLY A 88 -9.95 26.39 -14.90
C GLY A 88 -9.57 27.59 -14.03
N GLY A 89 -8.58 27.46 -13.16
CA GLY A 89 -7.99 28.58 -12.40
C GLY A 89 -6.68 29.07 -13.00
N GLY A 90 -5.88 29.77 -12.20
CA GLY A 90 -4.48 30.09 -12.50
C GLY A 90 -4.28 31.21 -13.53
N ARG A 91 -5.28 32.08 -13.73
CA ARG A 91 -5.18 33.17 -14.72
C ARG A 91 -3.99 34.08 -14.42
N GLN A 92 -3.10 34.25 -15.40
CA GLN A 92 -1.97 35.16 -15.26
C GLN A 92 -2.48 36.60 -15.40
N LEU A 93 -2.40 37.38 -14.32
CA LEU A 93 -2.70 38.80 -14.33
C LEU A 93 -1.40 39.61 -14.29
N THR A 94 -1.38 40.75 -14.99
CA THR A 94 -0.27 41.71 -15.02
C THR A 94 -0.80 43.08 -14.64
N ASN A 95 -0.35 43.64 -13.52
CA ASN A 95 -0.75 44.96 -13.02
C ASN A 95 -2.28 45.17 -13.02
N ALA A 96 -3.02 44.22 -12.42
CA ALA A 96 -4.48 44.19 -12.43
C ALA A 96 -5.08 44.99 -11.27
N SER A 97 -6.31 45.47 -11.46
CA SER A 97 -7.07 46.15 -10.40
C SER A 97 -7.35 45.19 -9.23
N TYR A 98 -7.54 45.73 -8.02
CA TYR A 98 -7.86 44.95 -6.83
C TYR A 98 -9.10 44.06 -7.04
N GLU A 99 -10.10 44.56 -7.76
CA GLU A 99 -11.35 43.84 -8.06
C GLU A 99 -11.10 42.61 -8.96
N GLU A 100 -10.23 42.75 -9.97
CA GLU A 100 -9.87 41.65 -10.87
C GLU A 100 -9.03 40.58 -10.17
N ASN A 101 -8.13 40.98 -9.28
CA ASN A 101 -7.36 40.04 -8.46
C ASN A 101 -8.25 39.26 -7.48
N MET A 102 -9.28 39.90 -6.92
CA MET A 102 -10.24 39.21 -6.04
C MET A 102 -11.12 38.22 -6.82
N ALA A 103 -11.58 38.60 -8.02
CA ALA A 103 -12.34 37.70 -8.89
C ALA A 103 -11.50 36.46 -9.30
N ALA A 104 -10.23 36.66 -9.68
CA ALA A 104 -9.34 35.56 -10.00
C ALA A 104 -9.02 34.67 -8.79
N LEU A 105 -8.96 35.22 -7.58
CA LEU A 105 -8.77 34.44 -6.36
C LEU A 105 -9.97 33.53 -6.04
N ILE A 106 -11.19 33.98 -6.36
CA ILE A 106 -12.40 33.15 -6.24
C ILE A 106 -12.36 32.00 -7.25
N GLU A 107 -11.99 32.29 -8.50
CA GLU A 107 -11.80 31.29 -9.56
C GLU A 107 -10.71 30.25 -9.19
N ASP A 108 -9.60 30.70 -8.61
CA ASP A 108 -8.54 29.84 -8.06
C ASP A 108 -9.07 28.93 -6.94
N GLY A 109 -9.95 29.45 -6.08
CA GLY A 109 -10.60 28.69 -5.00
C GLY A 109 -11.58 27.62 -5.49
N GLU A 110 -12.35 27.90 -6.54
CA GLU A 110 -13.23 26.92 -7.18
C GLU A 110 -12.43 25.79 -7.85
N ALA A 111 -11.35 26.14 -8.55
CA ALA A 111 -10.42 25.18 -9.17
C ALA A 111 -9.74 24.28 -8.13
N LEU A 112 -9.39 24.80 -6.95
CA LEU A 112 -8.87 24.01 -5.84
C LEU A 112 -9.88 22.95 -5.39
N LEU A 113 -11.13 23.35 -5.15
CA LEU A 113 -12.15 22.42 -4.67
C LEU A 113 -12.37 21.27 -5.67
N LEU A 114 -12.44 21.61 -6.96
CA LEU A 114 -12.62 20.60 -8.01
C LEU A 114 -11.42 19.63 -8.10
N SER A 115 -10.20 20.17 -8.08
CA SER A 115 -8.98 19.36 -8.16
C SER A 115 -8.78 18.43 -6.95
N MET A 116 -9.10 18.91 -5.75
CA MET A 116 -8.97 18.13 -4.52
C MET A 116 -10.01 17.01 -4.44
N VAL A 117 -11.27 17.29 -4.79
CA VAL A 117 -12.33 16.26 -4.86
C VAL A 117 -11.96 15.19 -5.90
N PHE A 118 -11.46 15.59 -7.06
CA PHE A 118 -11.06 14.65 -8.11
C PHE A 118 -9.89 13.77 -7.66
N SER A 119 -8.81 14.37 -7.12
CA SER A 119 -7.62 13.63 -6.67
C SER A 119 -7.93 12.66 -5.54
N ILE A 120 -8.67 13.10 -4.51
CA ILE A 120 -9.08 12.25 -3.38
C ILE A 120 -9.99 11.13 -3.86
N GLY A 121 -11.00 11.45 -4.69
CA GLY A 121 -11.92 10.45 -5.23
C GLY A 121 -11.19 9.36 -6.01
N LEU A 122 -10.28 9.74 -6.90
CA LEU A 122 -9.45 8.80 -7.67
C LEU A 122 -8.60 7.92 -6.75
N SER A 123 -7.92 8.52 -5.78
CA SER A 123 -7.05 7.80 -4.83
C SER A 123 -7.84 6.80 -3.98
N TRP A 124 -9.05 7.18 -3.57
CA TRP A 124 -9.92 6.35 -2.76
C TRP A 124 -10.43 5.13 -3.54
N VAL A 125 -10.80 5.32 -4.81
CA VAL A 125 -11.18 4.21 -5.70
C VAL A 125 -9.99 3.26 -5.91
N LEU A 126 -8.80 3.80 -6.17
CA LEU A 126 -7.59 2.99 -6.39
C LEU A 126 -7.21 2.17 -5.16
N VAL A 127 -7.28 2.73 -3.95
CA VAL A 127 -6.93 1.98 -2.73
C VAL A 127 -7.96 0.90 -2.42
N ILE A 128 -9.26 1.15 -2.63
CA ILE A 128 -10.31 0.13 -2.46
C ILE A 128 -10.07 -1.03 -3.43
N LEU A 129 -9.80 -0.74 -4.71
CA LEU A 129 -9.51 -1.75 -5.71
C LEU A 129 -8.24 -2.55 -5.37
N ALA A 130 -7.18 -1.87 -4.92
CA ALA A 130 -5.93 -2.51 -4.52
C ALA A 130 -6.15 -3.52 -3.38
N VAL A 131 -6.80 -3.07 -2.30
CA VAL A 131 -7.08 -3.90 -1.12
C VAL A 131 -8.00 -5.06 -1.49
N TRP A 132 -9.03 -4.82 -2.31
CA TRP A 132 -9.95 -5.86 -2.74
C TRP A 132 -9.24 -6.95 -3.57
N LEU A 133 -8.42 -6.58 -4.54
CA LEU A 133 -7.68 -7.51 -5.39
C LEU A 133 -6.67 -8.35 -4.60
N VAL A 134 -5.90 -7.73 -3.71
CA VAL A 134 -4.90 -8.43 -2.88
C VAL A 134 -5.60 -9.38 -1.91
N ASN A 135 -6.67 -8.96 -1.23
CA ASN A 135 -7.42 -9.81 -0.30
C ASN A 135 -8.09 -10.98 -1.02
N TRP A 136 -8.66 -10.75 -2.20
CA TRP A 136 -9.28 -11.81 -2.99
C TRP A 136 -8.25 -12.88 -3.40
N SER A 137 -7.07 -12.46 -3.87
CA SER A 137 -5.97 -13.38 -4.20
C SER A 137 -5.46 -14.14 -2.97
N ALA A 138 -5.24 -13.44 -1.85
CA ALA A 138 -4.78 -14.04 -0.60
C ALA A 138 -5.74 -15.10 -0.08
N LEU A 139 -7.06 -14.82 -0.06
CA LEU A 139 -8.07 -15.75 0.43
C LEU A 139 -8.09 -17.06 -0.36
N LYS A 140 -7.97 -16.98 -1.69
CA LYS A 140 -7.91 -18.16 -2.57
C LYS A 140 -6.64 -18.99 -2.31
N GLN A 141 -5.50 -18.33 -2.13
CA GLN A 141 -4.23 -19.00 -1.83
C GLN A 141 -4.27 -19.68 -0.44
N ILE A 142 -4.74 -18.98 0.59
CA ILE A 142 -4.85 -19.51 1.96
C ILE A 142 -5.78 -20.74 1.99
N THR A 143 -6.93 -20.68 1.33
CA THR A 143 -7.88 -21.81 1.30
C THR A 143 -7.27 -23.03 0.60
N ARG A 144 -6.51 -22.82 -0.47
CA ARG A 144 -5.80 -23.91 -1.17
C ARG A 144 -4.72 -24.51 -0.28
N ILE A 145 -3.90 -23.69 0.37
CA ILE A 145 -2.84 -24.13 1.28
C ILE A 145 -3.44 -24.92 2.46
N ARG A 146 -4.49 -24.42 3.10
CA ARG A 146 -5.19 -25.11 4.20
C ARG A 146 -5.73 -26.47 3.77
N SER A 147 -6.27 -26.59 2.55
CA SER A 147 -6.75 -27.86 2.02
C SER A 147 -5.60 -28.86 1.77
N MET A 148 -4.48 -28.41 1.20
CA MET A 148 -3.30 -29.26 0.97
C MET A 148 -2.64 -29.67 2.28
N PHE A 149 -2.57 -28.76 3.25
CA PHE A 149 -2.06 -29.04 4.60
C PHE A 149 -2.90 -30.11 5.28
N LEU A 150 -4.23 -29.93 5.37
CA LEU A 150 -5.13 -30.91 5.97
C LEU A 150 -5.04 -32.28 5.29
N ARG A 151 -4.97 -32.30 3.96
CA ARG A 151 -4.82 -33.55 3.18
C ARG A 151 -3.50 -34.25 3.47
N SER A 152 -2.42 -33.50 3.69
CA SER A 152 -1.09 -34.05 3.95
C SER A 152 -1.01 -34.63 5.36
N VAL A 153 -1.52 -33.90 6.36
CA VAL A 153 -1.58 -34.35 7.76
C VAL A 153 -2.41 -35.64 7.87
N LEU A 154 -3.61 -35.67 7.30
CA LEU A 154 -4.49 -36.86 7.36
C LEU A 154 -3.92 -38.12 6.66
N ARG A 155 -2.88 -37.98 5.84
CA ARG A 155 -2.24 -39.10 5.12
C ARG A 155 -0.97 -39.62 5.81
N GLN A 156 -0.59 -39.04 6.94
CA GLN A 156 0.64 -39.39 7.63
C GLN A 156 0.51 -40.71 8.40
N ASP A 157 1.62 -41.44 8.54
CA ASP A 157 1.64 -42.74 9.22
C ASP A 157 1.45 -42.61 10.74
N MET A 158 0.92 -43.67 11.38
CA MET A 158 0.67 -43.71 12.84
C MET A 158 1.92 -43.35 13.66
N TYR A 159 3.10 -43.77 13.22
CA TYR A 159 4.37 -43.44 13.88
C TYR A 159 4.63 -41.93 13.98
N TRP A 160 4.24 -41.15 12.97
CA TRP A 160 4.42 -39.70 13.02
C TRP A 160 3.53 -39.06 14.08
N TYR A 161 2.28 -39.53 14.21
CA TYR A 161 1.37 -39.08 15.27
C TYR A 161 1.88 -39.40 16.67
N ASP A 162 2.62 -40.50 16.84
CA ASP A 162 3.21 -40.88 18.13
C ASP A 162 4.47 -40.07 18.47
N THR A 163 5.20 -39.56 17.47
CA THR A 163 6.39 -38.71 17.67
C THR A 163 6.09 -37.24 17.88
N ASP A 164 4.92 -36.75 17.44
CA ASP A 164 4.55 -35.34 17.53
C ASP A 164 3.88 -35.06 18.88
N THR A 165 4.67 -34.92 19.95
CA THR A 165 4.19 -34.76 21.34
C THR A 165 3.42 -33.46 21.61
N SER A 166 3.47 -32.49 20.69
CA SER A 166 2.67 -31.27 20.78
C SER A 166 1.41 -31.42 19.93
N PHE A 167 0.26 -31.64 20.59
CA PHE A 167 -1.07 -31.56 19.98
C PHE A 167 -1.41 -30.09 19.63
N ASN A 168 -0.59 -29.48 18.78
CA ASN A 168 -0.68 -28.10 18.29
C ASN A 168 -0.99 -28.08 16.78
N LEU A 169 -1.47 -29.20 16.21
CA LEU A 169 -1.83 -29.27 14.79
C LEU A 169 -3.10 -28.47 14.48
N ALA A 170 -4.07 -28.53 15.38
CA ALA A 170 -5.32 -27.78 15.26
C ALA A 170 -5.06 -26.26 15.36
N SER A 171 -4.19 -25.82 16.27
CA SER A 171 -3.78 -24.42 16.39
C SER A 171 -2.95 -23.96 15.19
N ARG A 172 -1.97 -24.75 14.72
CA ARG A 172 -1.18 -24.46 13.50
C ARG A 172 -2.00 -24.34 12.22
N MET A 173 -3.21 -24.88 12.18
CA MET A 173 -4.12 -24.75 11.04
C MET A 173 -4.95 -23.46 11.10
N SER A 174 -5.28 -23.01 12.31
CA SER A 174 -6.10 -21.82 12.55
C SER A 174 -5.30 -20.53 12.62
N GLU A 175 -4.10 -20.60 13.21
CA GLU A 175 -3.10 -19.53 13.23
C GLU A 175 -2.54 -19.28 11.82
#